data_AF-A0A2N7UH75-F1
#
_entry.id   AF-A0A2N7UH75-F1
#
_cell.length_a   1.000
_cell.length_b   1.000
_cell.length_c   1.000
_cell.angle_alpha   90.00
_cell.angle_beta   90.00
_cell.angle_gamma   90.00
#
_symmetry.space_group_name_H-M   'P 1'
#
loop_
_entity.id
_entity.type
_entity.pdbx_description
1 polymer ?
#
loop_
_entity_poly.entity_id
_entity_poly.type
_entity_poly.pdbx_seq_one_letter_code
_entity_poly.pdbx_strand_id
1 'polypeptide(L)'
;MPVLAENTAPHSLRGLIDLSRYPLDDLSGDTGRQLIDNCRSQLEEDGCVVLKNFVPEEALARLEREAERLSPEAHYNETETNPYNSDGDPALPSSHPVNRFDDRTNGFVAGDRIGPDTIIRQIYQNPDFQHFVAEVVGMDEIHQYADPLADLVVNVLREGCQHPWHYDTNEFIVTMMTRQSHGGGRFEYAPGIRSPEGENYAEVENVIDGDRSRLKTLDLQPGDLQVFFGRYSLHRVTPVTGDRERHTVIFAYAKQPGFIGRPERAKRIFGRMAPIHEQLLKDGMQRSDSLAD
;
A
#
# COMPACT_ATOMS: atom_id res chain seq x y z
N MET A 1 12.37 -36.57 30.91
CA MET A 1 12.07 -35.15 30.67
C MET A 1 11.67 -35.04 29.21
N PRO A 2 10.38 -34.97 28.85
CA PRO A 2 10.01 -34.74 27.47
C PRO A 2 10.34 -33.28 27.15
N VAL A 3 11.12 -33.08 26.10
CA VAL A 3 11.30 -31.78 25.47
C VAL A 3 9.94 -31.42 24.88
N LEU A 4 9.29 -30.41 25.46
CA LEU A 4 8.10 -29.82 24.88
C LEU A 4 8.50 -29.26 23.52
N ALA A 5 8.00 -29.88 22.45
CA ALA A 5 8.01 -29.28 21.14
C ALA A 5 7.25 -27.96 21.25
N GLU A 6 7.92 -26.84 21.02
CA GLU A 6 7.26 -25.56 20.80
C GLU A 6 6.28 -25.76 19.65
N ASN A 7 5.00 -25.68 19.98
CA ASN A 7 3.92 -25.68 19.03
C ASN A 7 3.97 -24.32 18.31
N THR A 8 4.84 -24.19 17.31
CA THR A 8 4.84 -23.02 16.42
C THR A 8 3.58 -23.12 15.58
N ALA A 9 2.49 -22.55 16.10
CA ALA A 9 1.26 -22.42 15.36
C ALA A 9 1.61 -21.71 14.03
N PRO A 10 1.23 -22.28 12.87
CA PRO A 10 1.36 -21.56 11.62
C PRO A 10 0.69 -20.20 11.81
N HIS A 11 1.40 -19.11 11.47
CA HIS A 11 0.95 -17.72 11.59
C HIS A 11 1.11 -17.01 12.96
N SER A 12 1.96 -17.45 13.89
CA SER A 12 2.22 -16.64 15.11
C SER A 12 2.88 -15.29 14.79
N LEU A 13 2.33 -14.19 15.34
CA LEU A 13 2.91 -12.84 15.24
C LEU A 13 4.00 -12.56 16.29
N ARG A 14 4.22 -13.47 17.24
CA ARG A 14 5.18 -13.26 18.33
C ARG A 14 6.60 -13.11 17.78
N GLY A 15 7.25 -12.01 18.17
CA GLY A 15 8.59 -11.67 17.67
C GLY A 15 8.62 -11.18 16.23
N LEU A 16 7.46 -11.00 15.57
CA LEU A 16 7.33 -10.34 14.28
C LEU A 16 6.64 -8.98 14.40
N ILE A 17 5.70 -8.85 15.35
CA ILE A 17 4.99 -7.61 15.68
C ILE A 17 5.21 -7.30 17.17
N ASP A 18 5.31 -6.01 17.52
CA ASP A 18 5.32 -5.56 18.91
C ASP A 18 3.90 -5.67 19.52
N LEU A 19 3.53 -6.89 19.92
CA LEU A 19 2.23 -7.17 20.54
C LEU A 19 2.04 -6.51 21.91
N SER A 20 3.12 -6.01 22.53
CA SER A 20 3.00 -5.27 23.79
C SER A 20 2.42 -3.87 23.56
N ARG A 21 2.79 -3.24 22.44
CA ARG A 21 2.30 -1.94 22.01
C ARG A 21 1.05 -2.04 21.14
N TYR A 22 0.96 -3.10 20.35
CA TYR A 22 -0.10 -3.37 19.39
C TYR A 22 -0.73 -4.74 19.67
N PRO A 23 -1.61 -4.87 20.68
CA PRO A 23 -2.14 -6.16 21.13
C PRO A 23 -3.20 -6.71 20.15
N LEU A 24 -2.75 -7.15 18.96
CA LEU A 24 -3.64 -7.62 17.89
C LEU A 24 -4.41 -8.87 18.31
N ASP A 25 -3.85 -9.66 19.24
CA ASP A 25 -4.46 -10.84 19.84
C ASP A 25 -5.48 -10.54 20.96
N ASP A 26 -5.60 -9.27 21.39
CA ASP A 26 -6.63 -8.81 22.33
C ASP A 26 -7.08 -7.37 22.05
N LEU A 27 -7.75 -7.18 20.90
CA LEU A 27 -8.38 -5.90 20.57
C LEU A 27 -9.55 -5.55 21.50
N SER A 28 -10.08 -6.53 22.23
CA SER A 28 -11.18 -6.36 23.18
C SER A 28 -10.73 -5.83 24.55
N GLY A 29 -9.43 -5.81 24.85
CA GLY A 29 -8.88 -5.21 26.05
C GLY A 29 -8.88 -3.67 26.01
N ASP A 30 -8.57 -3.03 27.14
CA ASP A 30 -8.52 -1.56 27.22
C ASP A 30 -7.48 -0.98 26.26
N THR A 31 -6.28 -1.56 26.20
CA THR A 31 -5.20 -1.14 25.29
C THR A 31 -5.61 -1.34 23.82
N GLY A 32 -6.26 -2.47 23.50
CA GLY A 32 -6.75 -2.77 22.16
C GLY A 32 -7.79 -1.77 21.67
N ARG A 33 -8.82 -1.49 22.49
CA ARG A 33 -9.83 -0.46 22.16
C ARG A 33 -9.20 0.91 21.97
N GLN A 34 -8.31 1.33 22.88
CA GLN A 34 -7.65 2.62 22.76
C GLN A 34 -6.78 2.73 21.51
N LEU A 35 -6.13 1.64 21.09
CA LEU A 35 -5.41 1.57 19.83
C LEU A 35 -6.34 1.82 18.64
N ILE A 36 -7.48 1.11 18.58
CA ILE A 36 -8.45 1.27 17.49
C ILE A 36 -9.00 2.71 17.45
N ASP A 37 -9.41 3.26 18.59
CA ASP A 37 -9.92 4.64 18.67
C ASP A 37 -8.89 5.66 18.17
N ASN A 38 -7.63 5.51 18.59
CA ASN A 38 -6.53 6.38 18.16
C ASN A 38 -6.26 6.25 16.65
N CYS A 39 -6.32 5.05 16.09
CA CYS A 39 -6.14 4.83 14.66
C CYS A 39 -7.26 5.49 13.85
N ARG A 40 -8.51 5.30 14.28
CA ARG A 40 -9.69 5.83 13.60
C ARG A 40 -9.74 7.35 13.65
N SER A 41 -9.40 7.95 14.79
CA SER A 41 -9.31 9.41 14.93
C SER A 41 -8.28 10.00 13.97
N GLN A 42 -7.10 9.38 13.82
CA GLN A 42 -6.08 9.83 12.88
C GLN A 42 -6.51 9.64 11.42
N LEU A 43 -7.18 8.52 11.10
CA LEU A 43 -7.73 8.30 9.76
C LEU A 43 -8.83 9.31 9.41
N GLU A 44 -9.66 9.70 10.37
CA GLU A 44 -10.70 10.71 10.18
C GLU A 44 -10.11 12.12 9.98
N GLU A 45 -9.12 12.50 10.78
CA GLU A 45 -8.49 13.82 10.71
C GLU A 45 -7.57 13.96 9.48
N ASP A 46 -6.76 12.94 9.23
CA ASP A 46 -5.62 13.02 8.31
C ASP A 46 -5.74 12.09 7.11
N GLY A 47 -6.71 11.19 7.06
CA GLY A 47 -6.77 10.14 6.04
C GLY A 47 -5.58 9.16 6.13
N CYS A 48 -4.78 9.21 7.20
CA CYS A 48 -3.59 8.38 7.37
C CYS A 48 -3.30 8.12 8.84
N VAL A 49 -2.90 6.90 9.18
CA VAL A 49 -2.28 6.56 10.46
C VAL A 49 -0.96 5.83 10.22
N VAL A 50 0.04 6.12 11.07
CA VAL A 50 1.32 5.41 11.08
C VAL A 50 1.58 4.80 12.45
N LEU A 51 1.72 3.48 12.48
CA LEU A 51 2.09 2.72 13.66
C LEU A 51 3.61 2.53 13.67
N LYS A 52 4.28 3.38 14.44
CA LYS A 52 5.75 3.42 14.52
C LYS A 52 6.31 2.18 15.20
N ASN A 53 7.39 1.60 14.67
CA ASN A 53 8.02 0.40 15.23
C ASN A 53 7.01 -0.76 15.40
N PHE A 54 6.13 -0.95 14.42
CA PHE A 54 5.14 -2.03 14.45
C PHE A 54 5.83 -3.40 14.42
N VAL A 55 6.90 -3.51 13.64
CA VAL A 55 7.85 -4.61 13.70
C VAL A 55 8.94 -4.27 14.73
N PRO A 56 9.23 -5.16 15.70
CA PRO A 56 10.24 -4.93 16.72
C PRO A 56 11.66 -4.97 16.14
N GLU A 57 12.60 -4.30 16.80
CA GLU A 57 13.98 -4.11 16.33
C GLU A 57 14.68 -5.44 16.00
N GLU A 58 14.44 -6.48 16.81
CA GLU A 58 15.03 -7.81 16.66
C GLU A 58 14.58 -8.53 15.37
N ALA A 59 13.46 -8.11 14.78
CA ALA A 59 12.92 -8.66 13.54
C ALA A 59 13.27 -7.83 12.29
N LEU A 60 13.62 -6.55 12.44
CA LEU A 60 13.85 -5.63 11.32
C LEU A 60 14.90 -6.14 10.34
N ALA A 61 16.06 -6.59 10.85
CA ALA A 61 17.13 -7.07 9.98
C ALA A 61 16.75 -8.32 9.18
N ARG A 62 15.83 -9.15 9.70
CA ARG A 62 15.30 -10.32 8.97
C ARG A 62 14.30 -9.90 7.90
N LEU A 63 13.40 -8.98 8.25
CA LEU A 63 12.42 -8.40 7.33
C LEU A 63 13.10 -7.70 6.15
N GLU A 64 14.12 -6.88 6.41
CA GLU A 64 14.86 -6.17 5.37
C GLU A 64 15.57 -7.15 4.42
N ARG A 65 16.31 -8.13 4.95
CA ARG A 65 16.99 -9.15 4.13
C ARG A 65 16.01 -9.96 3.28
N GLU A 66 14.82 -10.24 3.80
CA GLU A 66 13.78 -10.92 3.06
C GLU A 66 13.30 -10.08 1.87
N ALA A 67 12.98 -8.80 2.09
CA ALA A 67 12.58 -7.89 1.02
C ALA A 67 13.69 -7.70 -0.03
N GLU A 68 14.94 -7.57 0.42
CA GLU A 68 16.12 -7.45 -0.46
C GLU A 68 16.33 -8.70 -1.32
N ARG A 69 16.13 -9.90 -0.77
CA ARG A 69 16.20 -11.15 -1.54
C ARG A 69 15.11 -11.25 -2.61
N LEU A 70 13.94 -10.64 -2.36
CA LEU A 70 12.82 -10.64 -3.30
C LEU A 70 12.97 -9.59 -4.40
N SER A 71 13.69 -8.48 -4.14
CA SER A 71 13.74 -7.33 -5.05
C SER A 71 14.22 -7.64 -6.49
N PRO A 72 15.12 -8.62 -6.75
CA PRO A 72 15.49 -8.98 -8.12
C PRO A 72 14.34 -9.56 -8.97
N GLU A 73 13.28 -10.08 -8.35
CA GLU A 73 12.09 -10.58 -9.07
C GLU A 73 11.13 -9.44 -9.50
N ALA A 74 11.44 -8.18 -9.15
CA ALA A 74 10.59 -7.05 -9.46
C ALA A 74 10.50 -6.79 -10.97
N HIS A 75 9.28 -6.69 -11.48
CA HIS A 75 9.03 -6.17 -12.81
C HIS A 75 8.95 -4.65 -12.76
N TYR A 76 9.79 -3.97 -13.54
CA TYR A 76 9.82 -2.51 -13.62
C TYR A 76 8.98 -2.02 -14.79
N ASN A 77 8.17 -1.01 -14.50
CA ASN A 77 7.43 -0.28 -15.52
C ASN A 77 7.85 1.18 -15.49
N GLU A 78 8.00 1.72 -16.69
CA GLU A 78 8.25 3.14 -16.92
C GLU A 78 7.12 3.63 -17.83
N THR A 79 6.37 4.59 -17.33
CA THR A 79 5.22 5.19 -18.02
C THR A 79 5.05 6.62 -17.52
N GLU A 80 4.36 7.44 -18.28
CA GLU A 80 3.86 8.72 -17.77
C GLU A 80 2.43 8.54 -17.27
N THR A 81 2.08 9.21 -16.17
CA THR A 81 0.72 9.22 -15.62
C THR A 81 0.36 10.62 -15.14
N ASN A 82 -0.92 10.99 -15.27
CA ASN A 82 -1.50 12.11 -14.53
C ASN A 82 -2.10 11.60 -13.19
N PRO A 83 -2.53 12.50 -12.29
CA PRO A 83 -3.06 12.08 -11.00
C PRO A 83 -4.29 11.17 -11.01
N TYR A 84 -4.97 11.10 -12.15
CA TYR A 84 -6.24 10.42 -12.37
C TYR A 84 -6.09 9.26 -13.37
N ASN A 85 -4.86 8.76 -13.59
CA ASN A 85 -4.52 7.66 -14.50
C ASN A 85 -5.24 7.67 -15.87
N SER A 86 -5.55 8.86 -16.40
CA SER A 86 -6.36 9.03 -17.61
C SER A 86 -5.52 9.44 -18.82
N ASP A 87 -6.14 9.44 -20.01
CA ASP A 87 -5.50 9.85 -21.26
C ASP A 87 -5.37 11.38 -21.41
N GLY A 88 -5.78 12.14 -20.39
CA GLY A 88 -5.90 13.60 -20.46
C GLY A 88 -7.20 14.06 -21.14
N ASP A 89 -7.36 15.37 -21.27
CA ASP A 89 -8.47 16.01 -21.96
C ASP A 89 -7.99 17.21 -22.79
N PRO A 90 -7.97 17.12 -24.14
CA PRO A 90 -7.51 18.21 -25.01
C PRO A 90 -8.42 19.45 -24.98
N ALA A 91 -9.62 19.36 -24.41
CA ALA A 91 -10.50 20.52 -24.21
C ALA A 91 -10.08 21.38 -23.01
N LEU A 92 -9.23 20.85 -22.12
CA LEU A 92 -8.72 21.56 -20.93
C LEU A 92 -7.33 22.16 -21.18
N PRO A 93 -6.94 23.23 -20.45
CA PRO A 93 -5.60 23.78 -20.51
C PRO A 93 -4.52 22.76 -20.13
N SER A 94 -3.28 22.99 -20.57
CA SER A 94 -2.14 22.15 -20.18
C SER A 94 -1.76 22.25 -18.70
N SER A 95 -2.16 23.32 -18.01
CA SER A 95 -1.96 23.46 -16.55
C SER A 95 -2.94 22.63 -15.74
N HIS A 96 -4.10 22.27 -16.32
CA HIS A 96 -5.13 21.53 -15.61
C HIS A 96 -4.59 20.17 -15.14
N PRO A 97 -4.83 19.72 -13.90
CA PRO A 97 -4.25 18.50 -13.34
C PRO A 97 -4.40 17.23 -14.21
N VAL A 98 -5.53 17.07 -14.88
CA VAL A 98 -5.79 15.97 -15.84
C VAL A 98 -4.81 15.94 -17.02
N ASN A 99 -4.21 17.08 -17.38
CA ASN A 99 -3.22 17.20 -18.45
C ASN A 99 -1.78 17.30 -17.93
N ARG A 100 -1.56 17.14 -16.63
CA ARG A 100 -0.23 17.17 -16.01
C ARG A 100 0.28 15.74 -15.82
N PHE A 101 1.16 15.33 -16.72
CA PHE A 101 1.81 14.02 -16.67
C PHE A 101 3.19 14.13 -16.01
N ASP A 102 3.59 13.07 -15.34
CA ASP A 102 4.90 12.91 -14.71
C ASP A 102 5.33 11.44 -14.78
N ASP A 103 6.63 11.19 -14.67
CA ASP A 103 7.23 9.87 -14.81
C ASP A 103 6.85 8.98 -13.63
N ARG A 104 6.27 7.82 -13.92
CA ARG A 104 6.01 6.74 -12.96
C ARG A 104 6.94 5.58 -13.25
N THR A 105 7.85 5.35 -12.32
CA THR A 105 8.97 4.41 -12.49
C THR A 105 9.08 3.53 -11.26
N ASN A 106 8.37 2.41 -11.25
CA ASN A 106 8.30 1.52 -10.09
C ASN A 106 8.42 0.04 -10.45
N GLY A 107 9.16 -0.67 -9.59
CA GLY A 107 9.26 -2.13 -9.61
C GLY A 107 8.26 -2.77 -8.68
N PHE A 108 7.68 -3.89 -9.08
CA PHE A 108 6.82 -4.71 -8.22
C PHE A 108 7.19 -6.19 -8.28
N VAL A 109 7.46 -6.78 -7.12
CA VAL A 109 7.50 -8.24 -6.94
C VAL A 109 6.07 -8.71 -6.72
N ALA A 110 5.54 -9.51 -7.65
CA ALA A 110 4.19 -10.06 -7.60
C ALA A 110 4.05 -11.11 -6.48
N GLY A 111 2.84 -11.26 -5.95
CA GLY A 111 2.56 -12.12 -4.80
C GLY A 111 2.89 -13.60 -4.98
N ASP A 112 2.69 -14.15 -6.17
CA ASP A 112 3.07 -15.52 -6.53
C ASP A 112 4.58 -15.76 -6.52
N ARG A 113 5.40 -14.71 -6.41
CA ARG A 113 6.86 -14.78 -6.18
C ARG A 113 7.24 -14.69 -4.70
N ILE A 114 6.29 -14.41 -3.83
CA ILE A 114 6.50 -14.26 -2.39
C ILE A 114 6.11 -15.57 -1.70
N GLY A 115 7.14 -16.31 -1.23
CA GLY A 115 6.97 -17.63 -0.64
C GLY A 115 6.10 -17.66 0.63
N PRO A 116 5.48 -18.81 0.94
CA PRO A 116 4.56 -18.98 2.08
C PRO A 116 5.20 -18.72 3.44
N ASP A 117 6.51 -19.02 3.57
CA ASP A 117 7.23 -18.94 4.83
C ASP A 117 7.82 -17.55 5.11
N THR A 118 7.59 -16.58 4.22
CA THR A 118 8.09 -15.20 4.41
C THR A 118 7.39 -14.50 5.56
N ILE A 119 8.10 -13.63 6.28
CA ILE A 119 7.56 -12.82 7.38
C ILE A 119 6.34 -12.03 6.88
N ILE A 120 6.46 -11.40 5.71
CA ILE A 120 5.41 -10.57 5.14
C ILE A 120 4.15 -11.38 4.79
N ARG A 121 4.32 -12.64 4.35
CA ARG A 121 3.20 -13.55 4.08
C ARG A 121 2.56 -14.06 5.37
N GLN A 122 3.36 -14.36 6.40
CA GLN A 122 2.85 -14.75 7.72
C GLN A 122 1.98 -13.63 8.33
N ILE A 123 2.43 -12.38 8.25
CA ILE A 123 1.64 -11.21 8.71
C ILE A 123 0.36 -11.07 7.88
N TYR A 124 0.47 -11.06 6.55
CA TYR A 124 -0.68 -10.90 5.65
C TYR A 124 -1.79 -11.94 5.89
N GLN A 125 -1.39 -13.18 6.17
CA GLN A 125 -2.28 -14.32 6.40
C GLN A 125 -2.74 -14.49 7.84
N ASN A 126 -2.18 -13.75 8.79
CA ASN A 126 -2.59 -13.86 10.18
C ASN A 126 -4.01 -13.27 10.39
N PRO A 127 -4.94 -14.03 11.00
CA PRO A 127 -6.31 -13.55 11.26
C PRO A 127 -6.40 -12.34 12.19
N ASP A 128 -5.54 -12.26 13.21
CA ASP A 128 -5.54 -11.15 14.17
C ASP A 128 -5.11 -9.84 13.48
N PHE A 129 -4.14 -9.90 12.56
CA PHE A 129 -3.74 -8.77 11.73
C PHE A 129 -4.87 -8.33 10.79
N GLN A 130 -5.59 -9.27 10.16
CA GLN A 130 -6.74 -8.94 9.31
C GLN A 130 -7.87 -8.30 10.10
N HIS A 131 -8.19 -8.87 11.27
CA HIS A 131 -9.20 -8.33 12.16
C HIS A 131 -8.83 -6.92 12.64
N PHE A 132 -7.57 -6.70 13.01
CA PHE A 132 -7.06 -5.38 13.35
C PHE A 132 -7.23 -4.37 12.21
N VAL A 133 -6.83 -4.73 10.98
CA VAL A 133 -7.00 -3.83 9.83
C VAL A 133 -8.48 -3.52 9.61
N ALA A 134 -9.37 -4.52 9.69
CA ALA A 134 -10.81 -4.35 9.53
C ALA A 134 -11.39 -3.35 10.55
N GLU A 135 -11.04 -3.51 11.83
CA GLU A 135 -11.45 -2.61 12.92
C GLU A 135 -10.94 -1.17 12.71
N VAL A 136 -9.68 -1.03 12.27
CA VAL A 136 -9.05 0.27 11.98
C VAL A 136 -9.76 0.99 10.83
N VAL A 137 -10.10 0.29 9.75
CA VAL A 137 -10.80 0.90 8.60
C VAL A 137 -12.32 0.96 8.76
N GLY A 138 -12.85 0.44 9.87
CA GLY A 138 -14.28 0.45 10.19
C GLY A 138 -15.12 -0.47 9.32
N MET A 139 -14.58 -1.64 8.97
CA MET A 139 -15.29 -2.68 8.24
C MET A 139 -15.50 -3.90 9.15
N ASP A 140 -16.66 -4.55 9.02
CA ASP A 140 -16.97 -5.78 9.78
C ASP A 140 -16.01 -6.92 9.42
N GLU A 141 -15.60 -7.00 8.16
CA GLU A 141 -14.65 -7.98 7.64
C GLU A 141 -13.90 -7.42 6.43
N ILE A 142 -12.68 -7.91 6.24
CA ILE A 142 -11.89 -7.71 5.03
C ILE A 142 -11.38 -9.07 4.55
N HIS A 143 -11.13 -9.18 3.24
CA HIS A 143 -10.64 -10.41 2.63
C HIS A 143 -9.36 -10.14 1.85
N GLN A 144 -8.43 -11.09 1.86
CA GLN A 144 -7.30 -11.06 0.94
C GLN A 144 -7.79 -11.02 -0.51
N TYR A 145 -7.05 -10.37 -1.39
CA TYR A 145 -7.31 -10.50 -2.81
C TYR A 145 -7.13 -11.96 -3.23
N ALA A 146 -8.01 -12.43 -4.12
CA ALA A 146 -7.85 -13.73 -4.77
C ALA A 146 -6.93 -13.65 -6.00
N ASP A 147 -6.48 -12.45 -6.37
CA ASP A 147 -5.48 -12.23 -7.41
C ASP A 147 -4.09 -12.72 -6.95
N PRO A 148 -3.52 -13.76 -7.58
CA PRO A 148 -2.23 -14.29 -7.16
C PRO A 148 -1.05 -13.35 -7.43
N LEU A 149 -1.23 -12.31 -8.24
CA LEU A 149 -0.17 -11.33 -8.52
C LEU A 149 -0.26 -10.12 -7.60
N ALA A 150 -1.48 -9.69 -7.27
CA ALA A 150 -1.76 -8.42 -6.61
C ALA A 150 -2.13 -8.53 -5.12
N ASP A 151 -2.15 -9.73 -4.53
CA ASP A 151 -2.52 -9.95 -3.12
C ASP A 151 -1.54 -9.33 -2.12
N LEU A 152 -0.26 -9.64 -2.27
CA LEU A 152 0.84 -9.16 -1.46
C LEU A 152 1.96 -8.75 -2.41
N VAL A 153 2.39 -7.51 -2.34
CA VAL A 153 3.34 -6.97 -3.32
C VAL A 153 4.49 -6.28 -2.61
N VAL A 154 5.72 -6.52 -3.07
CA VAL A 154 6.88 -5.68 -2.68
C VAL A 154 7.08 -4.62 -3.75
N ASN A 155 6.90 -3.36 -3.41
CA ASN A 155 7.29 -2.24 -4.24
C ASN A 155 8.79 -1.95 -4.05
N VAL A 156 9.51 -1.85 -5.17
CA VAL A 156 10.95 -1.64 -5.23
C VAL A 156 11.24 -0.38 -6.04
N LEU A 157 11.82 0.62 -5.39
CA LEU A 157 12.25 1.87 -6.03
C LEU A 157 13.78 1.96 -5.98
N ARG A 158 14.41 1.97 -7.15
CA ARG A 158 15.85 2.22 -7.34
C ARG A 158 16.12 3.72 -7.38
N GLU A 159 17.40 4.11 -7.47
CA GLU A 159 17.76 5.51 -7.74
C GLU A 159 16.99 6.06 -8.94
N GLY A 160 16.42 7.27 -8.78
CA GLY A 160 15.60 7.93 -9.79
C GLY A 160 14.15 7.43 -9.86
N CYS A 161 13.83 6.24 -9.33
CA CYS A 161 12.46 5.74 -9.30
C CYS A 161 11.56 6.62 -8.44
N GLN A 162 10.33 6.85 -8.91
CA GLN A 162 9.30 7.61 -8.20
C GLN A 162 7.89 7.08 -8.45
N HIS A 163 6.96 7.52 -7.60
CA HIS A 163 5.52 7.39 -7.86
C HIS A 163 4.95 8.80 -7.82
N PRO A 164 4.58 9.39 -8.98
CA PRO A 164 4.17 10.79 -9.04
C PRO A 164 2.84 11.03 -8.31
N TRP A 165 2.37 12.28 -8.30
CA TRP A 165 1.07 12.62 -7.73
C TRP A 165 -0.03 11.76 -8.36
N HIS A 166 -0.77 11.04 -7.52
CA HIS A 166 -1.88 10.20 -7.93
C HIS A 166 -2.91 10.03 -6.81
N TYR A 167 -4.03 9.43 -7.18
CA TYR A 167 -4.99 8.85 -6.25
C TYR A 167 -5.01 7.33 -6.38
N ASP A 168 -5.43 6.67 -5.31
CA ASP A 168 -5.68 5.24 -5.33
C ASP A 168 -7.11 4.93 -5.73
N THR A 169 -7.26 3.81 -6.44
CA THR A 169 -8.58 3.24 -6.74
C THR A 169 -9.20 2.60 -5.50
N ASN A 170 -8.37 2.00 -4.63
CA ASN A 170 -8.82 1.31 -3.43
C ASN A 170 -9.28 2.30 -2.35
N GLU A 171 -10.29 1.91 -1.56
CA GLU A 171 -10.79 2.75 -0.45
C GLU A 171 -9.71 2.99 0.61
N PHE A 172 -8.87 1.99 0.87
CA PHE A 172 -7.73 2.08 1.77
C PHE A 172 -6.54 1.26 1.26
N ILE A 173 -5.35 1.61 1.74
CA ILE A 173 -4.11 0.88 1.52
C ILE A 173 -3.45 0.63 2.87
N VAL A 174 -2.92 -0.60 3.04
CA VAL A 174 -2.05 -0.95 4.15
C VAL A 174 -0.65 -1.22 3.60
N THR A 175 0.35 -0.48 4.09
CA THR A 175 1.74 -0.67 3.71
C THR A 175 2.66 -0.83 4.90
N MET A 176 3.82 -1.45 4.67
CA MET A 176 4.91 -1.52 5.64
C MET A 176 6.22 -1.17 4.98
N MET A 177 6.96 -0.23 5.56
CA MET A 177 8.31 0.08 5.10
C MET A 177 9.23 -1.07 5.51
N THR A 178 9.93 -1.69 4.56
CA THR A 178 10.88 -2.78 4.85
C THR A 178 12.33 -2.37 4.65
N ARG A 179 12.57 -1.36 3.80
CA ARG A 179 13.91 -0.81 3.54
C ARG A 179 13.81 0.64 3.09
N GLN A 180 14.53 1.54 3.75
CA GLN A 180 14.69 2.93 3.31
C GLN A 180 15.80 3.06 2.27
N SER A 181 15.67 4.05 1.38
CA SER A 181 16.78 4.54 0.55
C SER A 181 17.70 5.48 1.33
N HIS A 182 18.84 5.87 0.74
CA HIS A 182 19.74 6.86 1.33
C HIS A 182 19.14 8.26 1.38
N GLY A 183 18.37 8.62 0.36
CA GLY A 183 17.56 9.82 0.36
C GLY A 183 16.35 9.68 -0.56
N GLY A 184 15.55 10.74 -0.59
CA GLY A 184 14.33 10.75 -1.39
C GLY A 184 13.30 9.72 -0.91
N GLY A 185 12.46 9.21 -1.80
CA GLY A 185 11.50 8.16 -1.46
C GLY A 185 10.48 8.53 -0.36
N ARG A 186 10.28 9.82 -0.10
CA ARG A 186 9.39 10.31 0.95
C ARG A 186 7.94 10.19 0.49
N PHE A 187 7.08 9.74 1.38
CA PHE A 187 5.64 9.75 1.14
C PHE A 187 5.11 11.16 1.46
N GLU A 188 4.54 11.81 0.45
CA GLU A 188 3.99 13.15 0.54
C GLU A 188 2.52 13.12 0.12
N TYR A 189 1.64 13.78 0.87
CA TYR A 189 0.21 13.77 0.57
C TYR A 189 -0.53 15.03 1.04
N ALA A 190 -1.62 15.36 0.35
CA ALA A 190 -2.58 16.39 0.70
C ALA A 190 -3.89 15.73 1.17
N PRO A 191 -4.14 15.65 2.49
CA PRO A 191 -5.31 14.98 3.06
C PRO A 191 -6.62 15.58 2.55
N GLY A 192 -7.57 14.71 2.16
CA GLY A 192 -8.95 15.10 1.87
C GLY A 192 -9.08 16.25 0.88
N ILE A 193 -8.13 16.37 -0.06
CA ILE A 193 -8.12 17.47 -1.03
C ILE A 193 -9.31 17.38 -1.98
N ARG A 194 -9.81 16.17 -2.22
CA ARG A 194 -11.06 15.89 -2.93
C ARG A 194 -12.05 15.13 -2.08
N SER A 195 -13.31 15.13 -2.49
CA SER A 195 -14.39 14.45 -1.79
C SER A 195 -15.37 13.84 -2.81
N PRO A 196 -16.37 13.05 -2.37
CA PRO A 196 -17.42 12.54 -3.27
C PRO A 196 -18.16 13.63 -4.04
N GLU A 197 -18.16 14.87 -3.53
CA GLU A 197 -18.83 16.02 -4.15
C GLU A 197 -17.99 16.71 -5.23
N GLY A 198 -16.68 16.44 -5.33
CA GLY A 198 -15.84 17.01 -6.37
C GLY A 198 -14.33 16.82 -6.22
N GLU A 199 -13.63 16.98 -7.35
CA GLU A 199 -12.18 16.71 -7.49
C GLU A 199 -11.28 17.84 -6.96
N ASN A 200 -11.82 19.04 -6.78
CA ASN A 200 -11.09 20.23 -6.33
C ASN A 200 -9.84 20.56 -7.18
N TYR A 201 -10.00 20.58 -8.50
CA TYR A 201 -8.90 20.75 -9.46
C TYR A 201 -8.00 21.97 -9.21
N ALA A 202 -8.56 23.10 -8.75
CA ALA A 202 -7.78 24.30 -8.48
C ALA A 202 -6.75 24.09 -7.35
N GLU A 203 -7.14 23.43 -6.26
CA GLU A 203 -6.22 23.12 -5.16
C GLU A 203 -5.21 22.04 -5.56
N VAL A 204 -5.64 21.06 -6.38
CA VAL A 204 -4.74 20.05 -6.93
C VAL A 204 -3.68 20.69 -7.82
N GLU A 205 -4.06 21.65 -8.68
CA GLU A 205 -3.14 22.42 -9.51
C GLU A 205 -2.10 23.16 -8.66
N ASN A 206 -2.54 23.86 -7.59
CA ASN A 206 -1.64 24.52 -6.65
C ASN A 206 -0.60 23.56 -6.04
N VAL A 207 -1.02 22.37 -5.62
CA VAL A 207 -0.10 21.35 -5.06
C VAL A 207 0.88 20.85 -6.12
N ILE A 208 0.43 20.56 -7.33
CA ILE A 208 1.29 20.13 -8.44
C ILE A 208 2.32 21.22 -8.77
N ASP A 209 1.91 22.49 -8.75
CA ASP A 209 2.75 23.65 -9.10
C ASP A 209 3.73 24.08 -8.01
N GLY A 210 3.64 23.49 -6.81
CA GLY A 210 4.65 23.68 -5.79
C GLY A 210 4.15 24.12 -4.44
N ASP A 211 2.85 24.37 -4.26
CA ASP A 211 2.33 24.72 -2.94
C ASP A 211 2.47 23.53 -1.99
N ARG A 212 2.97 23.82 -0.79
CA ARG A 212 3.20 22.86 0.30
C ARG A 212 2.40 23.21 1.55
N SER A 213 1.57 24.26 1.51
CA SER A 213 0.78 24.75 2.65
C SER A 213 -0.11 23.67 3.29
N ARG A 214 -0.63 22.75 2.47
CA ARG A 214 -1.49 21.63 2.90
C ARG A 214 -0.77 20.28 2.93
N LEU A 215 0.52 20.25 2.59
CA LEU A 215 1.24 19.01 2.37
C LEU A 215 1.73 18.41 3.69
N LYS A 216 1.40 17.14 3.90
CA LYS A 216 1.99 16.29 4.93
C LYS A 216 3.08 15.42 4.32
N THR A 217 4.18 15.26 5.06
CA THR A 217 5.31 14.40 4.67
C THR A 217 5.53 13.37 5.76
N LEU A 218 5.55 12.10 5.40
CA LEU A 218 5.82 11.00 6.31
C LEU A 218 7.24 10.49 6.12
N ASP A 219 8.00 10.51 7.22
CA ASP A 219 9.28 9.83 7.32
C ASP A 219 9.06 8.42 7.91
N LEU A 220 8.72 7.48 7.02
CA LEU A 220 8.46 6.08 7.36
C LEU A 220 9.77 5.34 7.59
N GLN A 221 9.94 4.76 8.77
CA GLN A 221 11.10 3.96 9.15
C GLN A 221 10.84 2.47 8.86
N PRO A 222 11.87 1.65 8.62
CA PRO A 222 11.70 0.20 8.48
C PRO A 222 10.93 -0.38 9.68
N GLY A 223 9.90 -1.17 9.40
CA GLY A 223 9.00 -1.74 10.39
C GLY A 223 7.78 -0.88 10.74
N ASP A 224 7.69 0.36 10.26
CA ASP A 224 6.47 1.16 10.40
C ASP A 224 5.34 0.58 9.54
N LEU A 225 4.14 0.46 10.12
CA LEU A 225 2.91 0.15 9.38
C LEU A 225 2.15 1.44 9.09
N GLN A 226 1.68 1.61 7.86
CA GLN A 226 0.86 2.73 7.42
C GLN A 226 -0.50 2.21 6.95
N VAL A 227 -1.59 2.84 7.41
CA VAL A 227 -2.93 2.68 6.83
C VAL A 227 -3.37 4.04 6.29
N PHE A 228 -3.84 4.08 5.05
CA PHE A 228 -4.04 5.32 4.31
C PHE A 228 -5.27 5.28 3.38
N PHE A 229 -6.06 6.35 3.35
CA PHE A 229 -7.19 6.55 2.45
C PHE A 229 -6.77 7.35 1.20
N GLY A 230 -6.11 6.66 0.26
CA GLY A 230 -5.58 7.26 -0.97
C GLY A 230 -6.64 7.68 -1.98
N ARG A 231 -7.89 7.26 -1.82
CA ARG A 231 -8.98 7.70 -2.68
C ARG A 231 -9.26 9.20 -2.57
N TYR A 232 -9.11 9.81 -1.40
CA TYR A 232 -9.46 11.23 -1.17
C TYR A 232 -8.24 12.15 -1.01
N SER A 233 -7.05 11.57 -0.97
CA SER A 233 -5.81 12.28 -0.68
C SER A 233 -4.85 12.18 -1.86
N LEU A 234 -4.51 13.32 -2.46
CA LEU A 234 -3.50 13.37 -3.52
C LEU A 234 -2.15 13.04 -2.89
N HIS A 235 -1.44 12.06 -3.41
CA HIS A 235 -0.21 11.61 -2.78
C HIS A 235 0.85 11.16 -3.79
N ARG A 236 2.10 11.14 -3.35
CA ARG A 236 3.25 10.72 -4.14
C ARG A 236 4.34 10.09 -3.28
N VAL A 237 5.26 9.42 -3.96
CA VAL A 237 6.57 9.05 -3.41
C VAL A 237 7.63 9.80 -4.21
N THR A 238 8.35 10.71 -3.55
CA THR A 238 9.40 11.51 -4.21
C THR A 238 10.49 10.63 -4.80
N PRO A 239 11.22 11.09 -5.85
CA PRO A 239 12.34 10.34 -6.41
C PRO A 239 13.30 9.83 -5.35
N VAL A 240 13.68 8.56 -5.45
CA VAL A 240 14.71 7.94 -4.61
C VAL A 240 16.09 8.44 -5.03
N THR A 241 16.95 8.74 -4.06
CA THR A 241 18.34 9.16 -4.29
C THR A 241 19.33 8.22 -3.61
N GLY A 242 20.43 7.93 -4.30
CA GLY A 242 21.46 6.99 -3.85
C GLY A 242 21.20 5.55 -4.27
N ASP A 243 22.23 4.73 -4.10
CA ASP A 243 22.34 3.33 -4.57
C ASP A 243 21.56 2.30 -3.74
N ARG A 244 20.95 2.71 -2.62
CA ARG A 244 20.10 1.85 -1.79
C ARG A 244 18.65 1.93 -2.25
N GLU A 245 18.14 0.83 -2.80
CA GLU A 245 16.72 0.68 -3.14
C GLU A 245 15.81 0.88 -1.91
N ARG A 246 14.70 1.59 -2.09
CA ARG A 246 13.60 1.68 -1.13
C ARG A 246 12.62 0.54 -1.37
N HIS A 247 12.26 -0.19 -0.33
CA HIS A 247 11.29 -1.29 -0.37
C HIS A 247 10.10 -1.02 0.55
N THR A 248 8.90 -1.27 0.03
CA THR A 248 7.66 -1.20 0.81
C THR A 248 6.79 -2.38 0.43
N VAL A 249 6.19 -3.03 1.43
CA VAL A 249 5.21 -4.09 1.21
C VAL A 249 3.82 -3.47 1.19
N ILE A 250 2.98 -3.92 0.29
CA ILE A 250 1.57 -3.53 0.17
C ILE A 250 0.72 -4.77 0.43
N PHE A 251 -0.13 -4.69 1.46
CA PHE A 251 -1.08 -5.74 1.81
C PHE A 251 -2.44 -5.40 1.18
N ALA A 252 -2.84 -6.15 0.15
CA ALA A 252 -4.09 -5.87 -0.55
C ALA A 252 -5.26 -6.61 0.10
N TYR A 253 -6.25 -5.84 0.56
CA TYR A 253 -7.50 -6.36 1.11
C TYR A 253 -8.70 -5.79 0.37
N ALA A 254 -9.75 -6.59 0.24
CA ALA A 254 -11.01 -6.26 -0.41
C ALA A 254 -12.17 -6.40 0.58
N LYS A 255 -13.24 -5.64 0.34
CA LYS A 255 -14.50 -5.74 1.10
C LYS A 255 -15.27 -7.02 0.82
N GLN A 256 -15.03 -7.66 -0.32
CA GLN A 256 -15.72 -8.88 -0.75
C GLN A 256 -14.69 -9.96 -1.08
N PRO A 257 -14.98 -11.23 -0.77
CA PRO A 257 -14.08 -12.33 -1.08
C PRO A 257 -13.99 -12.52 -2.60
N GLY A 258 -12.87 -13.08 -3.05
CA GLY A 258 -12.71 -13.44 -4.47
C GLY A 258 -12.35 -12.29 -5.39
N PHE A 259 -11.98 -11.12 -4.86
CA PHE A 259 -11.57 -9.98 -5.69
C PHE A 259 -10.33 -10.32 -6.51
N ILE A 260 -10.42 -10.12 -7.83
CA ILE A 260 -9.32 -10.30 -8.78
C ILE A 260 -9.13 -8.99 -9.55
N GLY A 261 -7.87 -8.57 -9.71
CA GLY A 261 -7.53 -7.35 -10.44
C GLY A 261 -7.87 -7.40 -11.92
N ARG A 262 -7.94 -6.24 -12.56
CA ARG A 262 -8.17 -6.16 -14.02
C ARG A 262 -6.97 -6.78 -14.77
N PRO A 263 -7.20 -7.64 -15.77
CA PRO A 263 -6.14 -8.25 -16.59
C PRO A 263 -5.14 -7.25 -17.18
N GLU A 264 -5.62 -6.10 -17.66
CA GLU A 264 -4.79 -5.04 -18.24
C GLU A 264 -3.89 -4.39 -17.20
N ARG A 265 -4.40 -4.22 -15.97
CA ARG A 265 -3.63 -3.68 -14.85
C ARG A 265 -2.57 -4.68 -14.40
N ALA A 266 -2.91 -5.97 -14.32
CA ALA A 266 -1.93 -7.01 -14.01
C ALA A 266 -0.79 -7.03 -15.03
N LYS A 267 -1.12 -6.99 -16.33
CA LYS A 267 -0.11 -6.93 -17.41
C LYS A 267 0.74 -5.66 -17.33
N ARG A 268 0.15 -4.51 -17.02
CA ARG A 268 0.87 -3.23 -16.87
C ARG A 268 1.75 -3.19 -15.63
N ILE A 269 1.36 -3.79 -14.51
CA ILE A 269 2.11 -3.70 -13.24
C ILE A 269 3.16 -4.81 -13.15
N PHE A 270 2.86 -6.02 -13.61
CA PHE A 270 3.71 -7.20 -13.43
C PHE A 270 4.33 -7.72 -14.73
N GLY A 271 4.05 -7.07 -15.86
CA GLY A 271 4.53 -7.48 -17.19
C GLY A 271 3.85 -8.75 -17.74
N ARG A 272 2.92 -9.32 -16.97
CA ARG A 272 2.26 -10.59 -17.28
C ARG A 272 0.88 -10.68 -16.64
N MET A 273 0.12 -11.65 -17.13
CA MET A 273 -1.14 -12.09 -16.53
C MET A 273 -0.94 -13.46 -15.89
N ALA A 274 -1.71 -13.73 -14.84
CA ALA A 274 -1.91 -15.09 -14.32
C ALA A 274 -3.10 -15.78 -15.02
N PRO A 275 -3.21 -17.12 -14.99
CA PRO A 275 -4.29 -17.86 -15.66
C PRO A 275 -5.71 -17.36 -15.31
N ILE A 276 -5.92 -16.89 -14.07
CA ILE A 276 -7.20 -16.35 -13.65
C ILE A 276 -7.62 -15.09 -14.43
N HIS A 277 -6.65 -14.26 -14.82
CA HIS A 277 -6.90 -13.06 -15.63
C HIS A 277 -7.30 -13.43 -17.06
N GLU A 278 -6.65 -14.45 -17.63
CA GLU A 278 -6.99 -14.95 -18.96
C GLU A 278 -8.40 -15.54 -18.98
N GLN A 279 -8.82 -16.18 -17.88
CA GLN A 279 -10.17 -16.67 -17.72
C GLN A 279 -11.18 -15.52 -17.64
N LEU A 280 -10.90 -14.48 -16.86
CA LEU A 280 -11.75 -13.27 -16.79
C LEU A 280 -11.93 -12.59 -18.15
N LEU A 281 -10.89 -12.54 -18.98
CA LEU A 281 -11.01 -12.00 -20.35
C LEU A 281 -11.96 -12.82 -21.24
N LYS A 282 -12.03 -14.14 -21.02
CA LYS A 282 -12.95 -15.02 -21.77
C LYS A 282 -14.39 -14.88 -21.28
N ASP A 283 -14.58 -14.69 -19.99
CA ASP A 283 -15.90 -14.66 -19.35
C ASP A 283 -16.59 -13.28 -19.45
N GLY A 284 -15.80 -12.22 -19.66
CA GLY A 284 -16.26 -10.83 -19.79
C GLY A 284 -16.39 -10.10 -18.44
N MET A 285 -15.96 -8.83 -18.36
CA MET A 285 -16.01 -8.03 -17.13
C MET A 285 -17.25 -7.12 -17.05
N GLN A 286 -17.86 -7.00 -15.87
CA GLN A 286 -18.85 -5.96 -15.54
C GLN A 286 -18.25 -4.93 -14.56
N ARG A 287 -18.59 -3.64 -14.73
CA ARG A 287 -18.17 -2.53 -13.84
C ARG A 287 -19.06 -2.44 -12.60
N SER A 288 -18.48 -2.07 -11.46
CA SER A 288 -19.21 -1.86 -10.19
C SER A 288 -19.52 -0.39 -9.85
N ASP A 289 -18.84 0.61 -10.45
CA ASP A 289 -19.12 2.05 -10.18
C ASP A 289 -18.73 3.01 -11.34
N SER A 290 -19.07 4.30 -11.15
CA SER A 290 -18.99 5.39 -12.14
C SER A 290 -17.87 6.41 -11.92
N LEU A 291 -16.93 6.18 -10.99
CA LEU A 291 -15.84 7.13 -10.73
C LEU A 291 -14.67 6.93 -11.71
N ALA A 292 -13.92 7.99 -11.97
CA ALA A 292 -12.69 7.93 -12.77
C ALA A 292 -11.55 7.33 -11.92
N ASP A 293 -10.84 6.35 -12.49
CA ASP A 293 -9.71 5.61 -11.89
C ASP A 293 -8.38 6.31 -12.17
#